data_AF-U2P798-F1
#
_entry.id   AF-U2P798-F1
#
_cell.length_a   1.000
_cell.length_b   1.000
_cell.length_c   1.000
_cell.angle_alpha   90.00
_cell.angle_beta   90.00
_cell.angle_gamma   90.00
#
_symmetry.space_group_name_H-M   'P 1'
#
loop_
_entity.id
_entity.type
_entity.pdbx_description
1 polymer ?
#
loop_
_entity_poly.entity_id
_entity_poly.type
_entity_poly.pdbx_seq_one_letter_code
_entity_poly.pdbx_strand_id
1 'polypeptide(L)'
;MGAYWIVSFLLTLYFPDLALGGVMMICTPFFAGWMLRKFRDDALGGKISFRRGLAYSVYTFFNGSFLFAFGLFIYLYAFDKGQFFSTFLQGIKDSAAVYQALGSNPKELYDSIDIISHLSALQISFVFMMYYLIVSTPLAVVIALLCKRKDVGRHGNETTRTK
;
A
#
# COMPACT_ATOMS: atom_id res chain seq x y z
N MET A 1 -7.77 2.91 2.81
CA MET A 1 -6.45 2.28 2.61
C MET A 1 -5.87 1.68 3.88
N GLY A 2 -5.72 2.42 4.99
CA GLY A 2 -5.12 1.85 6.21
C GLY A 2 -5.83 0.62 6.77
N ALA A 3 -7.17 0.64 6.85
CA ALA A 3 -7.94 -0.54 7.27
C ALA A 3 -7.71 -1.77 6.36
N TYR A 4 -7.53 -1.56 5.06
CA TYR A 4 -7.21 -2.64 4.11
C TYR A 4 -5.86 -3.30 4.45
N TRP A 5 -4.85 -2.49 4.77
CA TRP A 5 -3.55 -3.00 5.20
C TRP A 5 -3.58 -3.64 6.57
N ILE A 6 -4.39 -3.14 7.52
CA ILE A 6 -4.58 -3.79 8.82
C ILE A 6 -5.18 -5.19 8.62
N VAL A 7 -6.21 -5.34 7.78
CA VAL A 7 -6.81 -6.65 7.49
C VAL A 7 -5.80 -7.58 6.84
N SER A 8 -5.06 -7.09 5.83
CA SER A 8 -3.98 -7.86 5.19
C SER A 8 -2.94 -8.33 6.21
N PHE A 9 -2.52 -7.45 7.11
CA PHE A 9 -1.57 -7.78 8.18
C PHE A 9 -2.11 -8.84 9.14
N LEU A 10 -3.33 -8.68 9.64
CA LEU A 10 -3.95 -9.66 10.56
C LEU A 10 -4.14 -11.03 9.88
N LEU A 11 -4.49 -11.05 8.58
CA LEU A 11 -4.55 -12.29 7.81
C LEU A 11 -3.17 -12.96 7.69
N THR A 12 -2.11 -12.18 7.45
CA THR A 12 -0.75 -12.71 7.43
C THR A 12 -0.34 -13.30 8.79
N LEU A 13 -0.74 -12.68 9.90
CA LEU A 13 -0.41 -13.16 11.24
C LEU A 13 -1.17 -14.42 11.65
N TYR A 14 -2.51 -14.42 11.47
CA TYR A 14 -3.36 -15.49 11.99
C TYR A 14 -3.62 -16.63 11.01
N PHE A 15 -3.46 -16.37 9.71
CA PHE A 15 -3.71 -17.35 8.64
C PHE A 15 -2.57 -17.36 7.60
N PRO A 16 -1.30 -17.57 8.04
CA PRO A 16 -0.14 -17.48 7.15
C PRO A 16 -0.21 -18.50 5.98
N ASP A 17 -0.71 -19.71 6.23
CA ASP A 17 -0.81 -20.78 5.23
C ASP A 17 -1.73 -20.43 4.05
N LEU A 18 -2.67 -19.50 4.25
CA LEU A 18 -3.67 -19.14 3.25
C LEU A 18 -3.16 -18.08 2.27
N ALA A 19 -1.99 -17.49 2.53
CA ALA A 19 -1.35 -16.43 1.74
C ALA A 19 -2.22 -15.19 1.45
N LEU A 20 -3.43 -15.08 2.03
CA LEU A 20 -4.41 -14.04 1.71
C LEU A 20 -3.88 -12.64 2.02
N GLY A 21 -3.14 -12.50 3.12
CA GLY A 21 -2.54 -11.23 3.49
C GLY A 21 -1.54 -10.73 2.43
N GLY A 22 -0.68 -11.61 1.93
CA GLY A 22 0.26 -11.30 0.84
C GLY A 22 -0.45 -10.97 -0.48
N VAL A 23 -1.49 -11.75 -0.84
CA VAL A 23 -2.30 -11.49 -2.05
C VAL A 23 -2.97 -10.12 -1.97
N MET A 24 -3.55 -9.75 -0.83
CA MET A 24 -4.10 -8.40 -0.62
C MET A 24 -3.02 -7.33 -0.79
N MET A 25 -1.81 -7.56 -0.28
CA MET A 25 -0.73 -6.59 -0.46
C MET A 25 -0.41 -6.37 -1.95
N ILE A 26 -0.32 -7.44 -2.76
CA ILE A 26 -0.12 -7.36 -4.22
C ILE A 26 -1.30 -6.69 -4.93
N CYS A 27 -2.53 -6.86 -4.43
CA CYS A 27 -3.73 -6.24 -4.99
C CYS A 27 -3.90 -4.74 -4.64
N THR A 28 -3.04 -4.18 -3.78
CA THR A 28 -3.05 -2.76 -3.38
C THR A 28 -3.22 -1.75 -4.53
N PRO A 29 -2.46 -1.79 -5.65
CA PRO A 29 -2.62 -0.82 -6.73
C PRO A 29 -3.99 -0.87 -7.40
N PHE A 30 -4.62 -2.04 -7.50
CA PHE A 30 -5.96 -2.19 -8.07
C PHE A 30 -7.01 -1.56 -7.15
N PHE A 31 -6.93 -1.82 -5.84
CA PHE A 31 -7.84 -1.24 -4.86
C PHE A 31 -7.70 0.29 -4.78
N ALA A 32 -6.46 0.80 -4.79
CA ALA A 32 -6.20 2.23 -4.81
C ALA A 32 -6.69 2.89 -6.13
N GLY A 33 -6.52 2.22 -7.27
CA GLY A 33 -7.09 2.65 -8.55
C GLY A 33 -8.61 2.70 -8.54
N TRP A 34 -9.27 1.72 -7.91
CA TRP A 34 -10.71 1.74 -7.72
C TRP A 34 -11.17 2.91 -6.81
N MET A 35 -10.50 3.16 -5.69
CA MET A 35 -10.80 4.32 -4.83
C MET A 35 -10.69 5.65 -5.61
N LEU A 36 -9.64 5.81 -6.42
CA LEU A 36 -9.45 7.02 -7.23
C LEU A 36 -10.54 7.17 -8.31
N ARG A 37 -10.95 6.07 -8.96
CA ARG A 37 -12.06 6.08 -9.93
C ARG A 37 -13.38 6.46 -9.28
N LYS A 38 -13.67 5.88 -8.11
CA LYS A 38 -14.86 6.22 -7.32
C LYS A 38 -14.86 7.70 -6.94
N PHE A 39 -13.75 8.22 -6.42
CA PHE A 39 -13.63 9.66 -6.11
C PHE A 39 -13.81 10.55 -7.35
N ARG A 40 -13.25 10.15 -8.50
CA ARG A 40 -13.45 10.86 -9.77
C ARG A 40 -14.93 10.90 -10.17
N ASP A 41 -15.61 9.76 -10.11
CA ASP A 41 -16.97 9.62 -10.63
C ASP A 41 -18.00 10.27 -9.68
N ASP A 42 -17.83 10.09 -8.37
CA ASP A 42 -18.78 10.60 -7.36
C ASP A 42 -18.55 12.09 -7.03
N ALA A 43 -17.29 12.54 -6.88
CA ALA A 43 -16.97 13.88 -6.37
C ALA A 43 -16.56 14.89 -7.45
N LEU A 44 -16.11 14.42 -8.63
CA LEU A 44 -15.58 15.29 -9.70
C LEU A 44 -16.35 15.15 -11.02
N GLY A 45 -17.51 14.48 -11.03
CA GLY A 45 -18.35 14.33 -12.21
C GLY A 45 -17.67 13.59 -13.36
N GLY A 46 -16.81 12.62 -13.05
CA GLY A 46 -16.18 11.73 -14.03
C GLY A 46 -14.87 12.26 -14.67
N LYS A 47 -14.38 13.44 -14.25
CA LYS A 47 -13.18 14.06 -14.83
C LYS A 47 -12.14 14.36 -13.76
N ILE A 48 -10.90 13.90 -13.98
CA ILE A 48 -9.80 14.18 -13.06
C ILE A 48 -8.51 14.48 -13.82
N SER A 49 -7.90 15.61 -13.47
CA SER A 49 -6.58 15.98 -13.96
C SER A 49 -5.50 15.18 -13.24
N PHE A 50 -4.34 15.02 -13.87
CA PHE A 50 -3.21 14.30 -13.29
C PHE A 50 -2.82 14.86 -11.91
N ARG A 51 -2.74 16.19 -11.75
CA ARG A 51 -2.39 16.83 -10.48
C ARG A 51 -3.37 16.49 -9.37
N ARG A 52 -4.68 16.51 -9.65
CA ARG A 52 -5.72 16.16 -8.67
C ARG A 52 -5.69 14.68 -8.32
N GLY A 53 -5.48 13.80 -9.31
CA GLY A 53 -5.35 12.36 -9.08
C GLY A 53 -4.09 11.98 -8.29
N LEU A 54 -2.97 12.66 -8.56
CA LEU A 54 -1.73 12.49 -7.81
C LEU A 54 -1.90 12.96 -6.37
N ALA A 55 -2.44 14.17 -6.14
CA ALA A 55 -2.70 14.67 -4.80
C ALA A 55 -3.60 13.71 -4.00
N TYR A 56 -4.73 13.27 -4.59
CA TYR A 56 -5.62 12.30 -3.95
C TYR A 56 -4.90 10.99 -3.59
N SER A 57 -4.11 10.44 -4.52
CA SER A 57 -3.40 9.18 -4.30
C SER A 57 -2.36 9.32 -3.19
N VAL A 58 -1.57 10.39 -3.19
CA VAL A 58 -0.60 10.70 -2.13
C VAL A 58 -1.31 10.84 -0.78
N TYR A 59 -2.41 11.60 -0.70
CA TYR A 59 -3.18 11.71 0.53
C TYR A 59 -3.74 10.35 0.99
N THR A 60 -4.26 9.54 0.07
CA THR A 60 -4.82 8.22 0.37
C THR A 60 -3.78 7.27 0.95
N PHE A 61 -2.57 7.26 0.36
CA PHE A 61 -1.47 6.44 0.85
C PHE A 61 -0.90 7.00 2.16
N PHE A 62 -0.68 8.31 2.28
CA PHE A 62 -0.19 8.92 3.52
C PHE A 62 -1.10 8.63 4.72
N ASN A 63 -2.40 8.93 4.59
CA ASN A 63 -3.37 8.64 5.64
C ASN A 63 -3.52 7.13 5.86
N GLY A 64 -3.38 6.33 4.80
CA GLY A 64 -3.37 4.88 4.89
C GLY A 64 -2.22 4.35 5.72
N SER A 65 -1.01 4.83 5.48
CA SER A 65 0.21 4.39 6.17
C SER A 65 0.18 4.79 7.62
N PHE A 66 -0.30 6.00 7.90
CA PHE A 66 -0.48 6.49 9.27
C PHE A 66 -1.48 5.63 10.05
N LEU A 67 -2.67 5.38 9.47
CA LEU A 67 -3.69 4.55 10.12
C LEU A 67 -3.22 3.10 10.32
N PHE A 68 -2.51 2.55 9.33
CA PHE A 68 -1.90 1.22 9.46
C PHE A 68 -0.86 1.18 10.57
N ALA A 69 0.06 2.15 10.62
CA ALA A 69 1.08 2.23 11.65
C ALA A 69 0.47 2.37 13.05
N PHE A 70 -0.60 3.14 13.18
CA PHE A 70 -1.34 3.24 14.43
C PHE A 70 -1.98 1.90 14.83
N GLY A 71 -2.60 1.18 13.89
CA GLY A 71 -3.14 -0.16 14.14
C GLY A 71 -2.07 -1.18 14.51
N LEU A 72 -0.92 -1.15 13.82
CA LEU A 72 0.25 -1.97 14.10
C LEU A 72 0.81 -1.67 15.49
N PHE A 73 0.89 -0.39 15.87
CA PHE A 73 1.32 0.01 17.21
C PHE A 73 0.41 -0.56 18.30
N ILE A 74 -0.90 -0.43 18.14
CA ILE A 74 -1.88 -1.00 19.08
C ILE A 74 -1.69 -2.52 19.17
N TYR A 75 -1.55 -3.20 18.04
CA TYR A 75 -1.29 -4.64 18.00
C TYR A 75 -0.02 -5.00 18.79
N LEU A 76 1.11 -4.37 18.46
CA LEU A 76 2.40 -4.65 19.09
C LEU A 76 2.43 -4.32 20.58
N TYR A 77 1.78 -3.23 20.99
CA TYR A 77 1.77 -2.79 22.38
C TYR A 77 0.85 -3.63 23.27
N ALA A 78 -0.35 -3.99 22.78
CA ALA A 78 -1.39 -4.60 23.61
C ALA A 78 -1.61 -6.10 23.38
N PHE A 79 -1.29 -6.61 22.18
CA PHE A 79 -1.69 -7.96 21.78
C PHE A 79 -0.52 -8.87 21.40
N ASP A 80 0.63 -8.30 21.01
CA ASP A 80 1.74 -9.12 20.55
C ASP A 80 2.42 -9.87 21.70
N LYS A 81 2.51 -11.19 21.53
CA LYS A 81 3.20 -12.12 22.45
C LYS A 81 4.38 -12.79 21.76
N GLY A 82 5.03 -12.08 20.82
CA GLY A 82 6.10 -12.61 19.95
C GLY A 82 5.59 -13.24 18.64
N GLN A 83 4.31 -13.12 18.33
CA GLN A 83 3.72 -13.65 17.08
C GLN A 83 4.17 -12.84 15.86
N PHE A 84 4.33 -11.53 16.03
CA PHE A 84 4.81 -10.66 14.96
C PHE A 84 6.19 -11.08 14.43
N PHE A 85 7.18 -11.18 15.32
CA PHE A 85 8.55 -11.51 14.93
C PHE A 85 8.70 -12.94 14.43
N SER A 86 7.99 -13.89 15.03
CA SER A 86 8.00 -15.28 14.55
C SER A 86 7.43 -15.40 13.14
N THR A 87 6.31 -14.74 12.86
CA THR A 87 5.71 -14.71 11.51
C THR A 87 6.63 -14.02 10.50
N PHE A 88 7.24 -12.89 10.89
CA PHE A 88 8.16 -12.16 10.03
C PHE A 88 9.41 -12.99 9.68
N LEU A 89 10.01 -13.65 10.68
CA LEU A 89 11.14 -14.56 10.50
C LEU A 89 10.78 -15.75 9.61
N GLN A 90 9.58 -16.32 9.78
CA GLN A 90 9.11 -17.41 8.94
C GLN A 90 8.97 -16.99 7.48
N GLY A 91 8.36 -15.83 7.21
CA GLY A 91 8.23 -15.32 5.84
C GLY A 91 9.57 -15.09 5.13
N ILE A 92 10.60 -14.67 5.88
CA ILE A 92 11.97 -14.54 5.35
C ILE A 92 12.58 -15.91 5.03
N LYS A 93 12.39 -16.91 5.90
CA LYS A 93 12.84 -18.29 5.66
C LYS A 93 12.17 -18.88 4.41
N ASP A 94 10.87 -18.70 4.27
CA ASP A 94 10.09 -19.20 3.14
C ASP A 94 10.54 -18.56 1.81
N SER A 95 11.08 -17.34 1.88
CA SER A 95 11.57 -16.57 0.74
C SER A 95 13.10 -16.67 0.55
N ALA A 96 13.82 -17.45 1.36
CA ALA A 96 15.29 -17.44 1.41
C ALA A 96 15.93 -17.80 0.05
N ALA A 97 15.35 -18.75 -0.69
CA ALA A 97 15.83 -19.11 -2.02
C ALA A 97 15.70 -17.97 -3.04
N VAL A 98 14.63 -17.16 -2.94
CA VAL A 98 14.42 -15.97 -3.77
C VAL A 98 15.46 -14.91 -3.44
N TYR A 99 15.73 -14.67 -2.15
CA TYR A 99 16.75 -13.72 -1.71
C TYR A 99 18.16 -14.12 -2.16
N GLN A 100 18.50 -15.40 -2.07
CA GLN A 100 19.78 -15.91 -2.60
C GLN A 100 19.91 -15.72 -4.11
N ALA A 101 18.83 -15.97 -4.87
CA ALA A 101 18.82 -15.77 -6.32
C ALA A 101 19.01 -14.30 -6.73
N LEU A 102 18.62 -13.36 -5.87
CA LEU A 102 18.81 -11.92 -6.05
C LEU A 102 20.21 -11.43 -5.59
N GLY A 103 21.09 -12.34 -5.16
CA GLY A 103 22.45 -12.03 -4.70
C GLY A 103 22.52 -11.58 -3.24
N SER A 104 21.43 -11.67 -2.46
CA SER A 104 21.41 -11.32 -1.05
C SER A 104 21.85 -12.52 -0.19
N ASN A 105 22.72 -12.27 0.78
CA ASN A 105 23.09 -13.29 1.76
C ASN A 105 21.96 -13.40 2.81
N PRO A 106 21.35 -14.59 3.01
CA PRO A 106 20.32 -14.79 4.03
C PRO A 106 20.75 -14.36 5.43
N LYS A 107 22.06 -14.40 5.72
CA LYS A 107 22.62 -13.95 6.98
C LYS A 107 22.33 -12.48 7.28
N GLU A 108 22.42 -11.61 6.29
CA GLU A 108 22.14 -10.17 6.45
C GLU A 108 20.66 -9.92 6.81
N LEU A 109 19.76 -10.78 6.31
CA LEU A 109 18.34 -10.71 6.66
C LEU A 109 18.11 -11.11 8.12
N TYR A 110 18.78 -12.17 8.61
CA TYR A 110 18.68 -12.56 10.01
C TYR A 110 19.25 -11.49 10.95
N ASP A 111 20.39 -10.91 10.61
CA ASP A 111 21.01 -9.82 11.38
C ASP A 111 20.08 -8.58 11.43
N SER A 112 19.37 -8.30 10.32
CA SER A 112 18.38 -7.21 10.28
C SER A 112 17.17 -7.48 11.18
N ILE A 113 16.70 -8.73 11.25
CA ILE A 113 15.60 -9.12 12.16
C ILE A 113 16.02 -8.96 13.61
N ASP A 114 17.25 -9.36 13.95
CA ASP A 114 17.79 -9.21 15.30
C ASP A 114 17.76 -7.75 15.73
N ILE A 115 18.25 -6.83 14.88
CA ILE A 115 18.18 -5.38 15.13
C ILE A 115 16.73 -4.91 15.33
N ILE A 116 15.79 -5.32 14.48
CA ILE A 116 14.38 -4.90 14.56
C ILE A 116 13.72 -5.45 15.84
N SER A 117 14.11 -6.64 16.29
CA SER A 117 13.55 -7.28 17.51
C SER A 117 13.82 -6.51 18.80
N HIS A 118 14.86 -5.68 18.80
CA HIS A 118 15.21 -4.82 19.93
C HIS A 118 14.51 -3.45 19.90
N LEU A 119 13.75 -3.15 18.85
CA LEU A 119 13.01 -1.90 18.73
C LEU A 119 11.72 -1.94 19.55
N SER A 120 11.35 -0.79 20.11
CA SER A 120 10.04 -0.61 20.74
C SER A 120 8.90 -0.74 19.72
N ALA A 121 7.71 -1.09 20.18
CA ALA A 121 6.49 -1.16 19.36
C ALA A 121 6.24 0.13 18.54
N LEU A 122 6.54 1.29 19.13
CA LEU A 122 6.44 2.59 18.47
C LEU A 122 7.44 2.71 17.32
N GLN A 123 8.72 2.39 17.57
CA GLN A 123 9.77 2.45 16.55
C GLN A 123 9.47 1.51 15.38
N ILE A 124 9.05 0.28 15.65
CA ILE A 124 8.65 -0.67 14.60
C ILE A 124 7.52 -0.08 13.75
N SER A 125 6.49 0.46 14.40
CA SER A 125 5.35 1.05 13.69
C SER A 125 5.76 2.23 12.81
N PHE A 126 6.69 3.06 13.26
CA PHE A 126 7.26 4.15 12.47
C PHE A 126 8.11 3.64 11.29
N VAL A 127 8.92 2.60 11.48
CA VAL A 127 9.69 1.96 10.39
C VAL A 127 8.74 1.47 9.30
N PHE A 128 7.67 0.77 9.67
CA PHE A 128 6.64 0.34 8.73
C PHE A 128 5.94 1.52 8.06
N MET A 129 5.58 2.57 8.80
CA MET A 129 5.01 3.78 8.21
C MET A 129 5.91 4.36 7.11
N MET A 130 7.21 4.51 7.40
CA MET A 130 8.19 5.04 6.45
C MET A 130 8.34 4.14 5.23
N TYR A 131 8.44 2.82 5.44
CA TYR A 131 8.50 1.85 4.35
C TYR A 131 7.29 1.98 3.42
N TYR A 132 6.08 2.03 3.97
CA TYR A 132 4.87 2.16 3.17
C TYR A 132 4.81 3.50 2.42
N LEU A 133 5.28 4.61 3.00
CA LEU A 133 5.36 5.89 2.29
C LEU A 133 6.33 5.84 1.10
N ILE A 134 7.51 5.25 1.28
CA ILE A 134 8.52 5.12 0.23
C ILE A 134 7.99 4.25 -0.91
N VAL A 135 7.45 3.07 -0.59
CA VAL A 135 6.94 2.11 -1.58
C VAL A 135 5.68 2.63 -2.28
N SER A 136 4.80 3.35 -1.59
CA SER A 136 3.54 3.83 -2.17
C SER A 136 3.70 5.07 -3.05
N THR A 137 4.79 5.84 -2.90
CA THR A 137 5.07 7.03 -3.71
C THR A 137 5.10 6.74 -5.23
N PRO A 138 5.86 5.75 -5.74
CA PRO A 138 5.81 5.41 -7.17
C PRO A 138 4.43 4.86 -7.59
N LEU A 139 3.76 4.09 -6.73
CA LEU A 139 2.40 3.60 -7.01
C LEU A 139 1.41 4.76 -7.19
N ALA A 140 1.50 5.81 -6.37
CA ALA A 140 0.66 7.00 -6.48
C ALA A 140 0.80 7.67 -7.85
N VAL A 141 2.03 7.75 -8.36
CA VAL A 141 2.31 8.29 -9.70
C VAL A 141 1.68 7.41 -10.78
N VAL A 142 1.92 6.10 -10.72
CA VAL A 142 1.38 5.14 -11.71
C VAL A 142 -0.14 5.18 -11.73
N ILE A 143 -0.80 5.16 -10.58
CA ILE A 143 -2.26 5.18 -10.47
C ILE A 143 -2.83 6.49 -11.01
N ALA A 144 -2.21 7.62 -10.69
CA ALA A 144 -2.63 8.93 -11.18
C ALA A 144 -2.48 9.06 -12.71
N LEU A 145 -1.44 8.45 -13.30
CA LEU A 145 -1.27 8.38 -14.75
C LEU A 145 -2.36 7.52 -15.40
N LEU A 146 -2.62 6.32 -14.87
CA LEU A 146 -3.59 5.38 -15.43
C LEU A 146 -5.05 5.86 -15.30
N CYS A 147 -5.37 6.64 -14.26
CA CYS A 147 -6.74 7.10 -14.01
C CYS A 147 -7.04 8.50 -14.57
N LYS A 148 -6.04 9.19 -15.13
CA LYS A 148 -6.22 10.48 -15.80
C LYS A 148 -7.13 10.29 -17.02
N ARG A 149 -8.26 11.02 -17.05
CA ARG A 149 -9.11 11.12 -18.24
C ARG A 149 -9.16 12.58 -18.66
N LYS A 150 -8.67 12.87 -19.87
CA LYS A 150 -8.85 14.19 -20.51
C LYS A 150 -10.28 14.27 -21.05
N ASP A 151 -10.84 15.47 -21.06
CA ASP A 151 -12.01 15.76 -21.88
C ASP A 151 -11.68 15.43 -23.33
N VAL A 152 -12.35 14.42 -23.88
CA VAL A 152 -12.53 14.36 -25.33
C VAL A 152 -13.53 15.47 -25.61
N GLY A 153 -13.02 16.59 -26.11
CA GLY A 153 -13.80 17.75 -26.46
C GLY A 153 -15.02 17.32 -27.26
N ARG A 154 -16.17 17.83 -26.84
CA ARG A 154 -17.41 17.86 -27.60
C ARG A 154 -17.20 18.81 -28.79
N HIS A 155 -16.37 18.42 -29.75
CA HIS A 155 -16.25 19.07 -31.05
C HIS A 155 -17.13 18.31 -32.04
N GLY A 156 -18.35 18.81 -32.21
CA GLY A 156 -19.28 18.33 -33.21
C GLY A 156 -20.66 18.94 -33.00
N ASN A 157 -21.01 19.87 -33.87
CA ASN A 157 -22.35 20.44 -34.12
C ASN A 157 -22.69 21.78 -33.44
N GLU A 158 -22.02 22.86 -33.83
CA GLU A 158 -22.67 24.19 -33.91
C GLU A 158 -22.44 24.94 -35.24
N THR A 159 -21.67 24.40 -36.20
CA THR A 159 -21.30 25.13 -37.43
C THR A 159 -22.22 24.92 -38.63
N THR A 160 -23.47 24.48 -38.47
CA THR A 160 -24.35 24.27 -39.65
C THR A 160 -25.83 24.53 -39.32
N ARG A 161 -26.15 25.74 -38.86
CA ARG A 161 -27.56 26.21 -38.85
C ARG A 161 -27.67 27.74 -38.98
N THR A 162 -26.97 28.30 -39.96
CA THR A 162 -27.22 29.66 -40.48
C THR A 162 -26.75 29.70 -41.94
N LYS A 163 -27.56 29.13 -42.81
CA LYS A 163 -27.71 29.58 -44.20
C LYS A 163 -29.19 29.66 -44.49
#